data_AF-A0AAV0VP81-F1
#
_entry.id   AF-A0AAV0VP81-F1
#
_cell.length_a   1.000
_cell.length_b   1.000
_cell.length_c   1.000
_cell.angle_alpha   90.00
_cell.angle_beta   90.00
_cell.angle_gamma   90.00
#
_symmetry.space_group_name_H-M   'P 1'
#
loop_
_entity.id
_entity.type
_entity.pdbx_description
1 polymer ?
#
loop_
_entity_poly.entity_id
_entity_poly.type
_entity_poly.pdbx_seq_one_letter_code
_entity_poly.pdbx_strand_id
1 'polypeptide(L)'
;MKEELNQNPTKPVPKTFNEIRRSVITSGIEGATNSEVIDAIPVFTSIKSSGYRKKMKMIPPLPSKLSDLTIEFDWRSTNDGRDFLLGSELNDNKIIIFGTEGFLKRLCNSEIIFMDGTFKSAPKLFLQIYTLHCFVMGVMVPMVYAFLPNKSTNTNYTRMFNIIKEAALRNDLAFKPKTFQIDFEIGMVVAISDSFGYNTEIKGLLFSFWTIHMASSTKSWTYNNFLF
;
A
#
# COMPACT_ATOMS: atom_id res chain seq x y z
N MET A 1 7.52 -11.63 -27.57
CA MET A 1 7.87 -11.84 -26.14
C MET A 1 8.80 -10.78 -25.53
N LYS A 2 10.09 -10.64 -25.91
CA LYS A 2 11.01 -9.66 -25.27
C LYS A 2 10.56 -8.19 -25.44
N GLU A 3 9.87 -7.88 -26.54
CA GLU A 3 9.34 -6.54 -26.82
C GLU A 3 8.01 -6.26 -26.10
N GLU A 4 7.13 -7.26 -25.97
CA GLU A 4 5.83 -7.14 -25.28
C GLU A 4 5.95 -7.06 -23.76
N LEU A 5 7.08 -7.51 -23.17
CA LEU A 5 7.36 -7.34 -21.74
C LEU A 5 7.42 -5.87 -21.27
N ASN A 6 7.36 -4.91 -22.20
CA ASN A 6 7.69 -3.50 -22.00
C ASN A 6 6.49 -2.55 -22.01
N GLN A 7 5.25 -3.06 -22.14
CA GLN A 7 4.09 -2.17 -22.30
C GLN A 7 3.67 -1.47 -21.00
N ASN A 8 4.04 -2.01 -19.83
CA ASN A 8 3.65 -1.43 -18.54
C ASN A 8 4.82 -1.56 -17.54
N PRO A 9 5.39 -0.44 -17.03
CA PRO A 9 6.52 -0.46 -16.11
C PRO A 9 6.17 -0.98 -14.71
N THR A 10 4.92 -0.83 -14.27
CA THR A 10 4.47 -1.19 -12.90
C THR A 10 4.06 -2.66 -12.76
N LYS A 11 3.73 -3.33 -13.86
CA LYS A 11 3.37 -4.76 -13.85
C LYS A 11 4.58 -5.66 -13.51
N PRO A 12 4.49 -6.70 -12.68
CA PRO A 12 5.63 -7.59 -12.43
C PRO A 12 6.08 -8.35 -13.69
N VAL A 13 7.40 -8.43 -13.95
CA VAL A 13 7.98 -9.18 -15.10
C VAL A 13 7.46 -10.62 -15.19
N PRO A 14 7.37 -11.40 -14.08
CA PRO A 14 6.81 -12.76 -14.15
C PRO A 14 5.35 -12.79 -14.60
N LYS A 15 4.54 -11.81 -14.18
CA LYS A 15 3.12 -11.72 -14.55
C LYS A 15 2.98 -11.45 -16.04
N THR A 16 3.72 -10.47 -16.57
CA THR A 16 3.74 -10.15 -18.00
C THR A 16 4.21 -11.34 -18.83
N PHE A 17 5.26 -12.05 -18.41
CA PHE A 17 5.72 -13.26 -19.09
C PHE A 17 4.63 -14.35 -19.15
N ASN A 18 3.97 -14.62 -18.03
CA ASN A 18 2.94 -15.65 -17.97
C ASN A 18 1.71 -15.30 -18.82
N GLU A 19 1.33 -14.03 -18.91
CA GLU A 19 0.24 -13.57 -19.77
C GLU A 19 0.59 -13.72 -21.25
N ILE A 20 1.79 -13.28 -21.68
CA ILE A 20 2.24 -13.46 -23.07
C ILE A 20 2.30 -14.95 -23.41
N ARG A 21 2.88 -15.77 -22.51
CA ARG A 21 2.96 -17.22 -22.68
C ARG A 21 1.57 -17.83 -22.88
N ARG A 22 0.59 -17.48 -22.04
CA ARG A 22 -0.78 -17.96 -22.19
C ARG A 22 -1.40 -17.49 -23.51
N SER A 23 -1.22 -16.22 -23.86
CA SER A 23 -1.76 -15.66 -25.11
C SER A 23 -1.25 -16.41 -26.34
N VAL A 24 0.05 -16.69 -26.40
CA VAL A 24 0.69 -17.42 -27.52
C VAL A 24 0.19 -18.87 -27.59
N ILE A 25 0.05 -19.54 -26.45
CA ILE A 25 -0.49 -20.91 -26.39
C ILE A 25 -1.96 -20.92 -26.85
N THR A 26 -2.76 -19.96 -26.44
CA THR A 26 -4.19 -19.88 -26.79
C THR A 26 -4.41 -19.49 -28.24
N SER A 27 -3.62 -18.58 -28.80
CA SER A 27 -3.74 -18.17 -30.21
C SER A 27 -3.31 -19.27 -31.18
N GLY A 28 -2.48 -20.21 -30.71
CA GLY A 28 -1.82 -21.18 -31.57
C GLY A 28 -0.84 -20.51 -32.54
N ILE A 29 -0.11 -21.34 -33.29
CA ILE A 29 0.65 -20.90 -34.46
C ILE A 29 0.19 -21.80 -35.61
N GLU A 30 -0.21 -21.20 -36.72
CA GLU A 30 -0.70 -21.92 -37.89
C GLU A 30 0.36 -22.94 -38.36
N GLY A 31 -0.04 -24.20 -38.50
CA GLY A 31 0.84 -25.30 -38.89
C GLY A 31 1.71 -25.90 -37.76
N ALA A 32 1.57 -25.44 -36.51
CA ALA A 32 2.28 -26.00 -35.36
C ALA A 32 1.32 -26.63 -34.33
N THR A 33 1.76 -27.72 -33.71
CA THR A 33 1.07 -28.34 -32.57
C THR A 33 1.31 -27.54 -31.29
N ASN A 34 0.43 -27.71 -30.29
CA ASN A 34 0.61 -27.07 -28.99
C ASN A 34 1.93 -27.43 -28.31
N SER A 35 2.46 -28.65 -28.53
CA SER A 35 3.76 -29.06 -27.97
C SER A 35 4.90 -28.26 -28.59
N GLU A 36 4.92 -28.14 -29.92
CA GLU A 36 5.95 -27.37 -30.64
C GLU A 36 5.91 -25.88 -30.26
N VAL A 37 4.72 -25.32 -30.08
CA VAL A 37 4.55 -23.95 -29.59
C VAL A 37 5.12 -23.80 -28.16
N ILE A 38 4.87 -24.76 -27.27
CA ILE A 38 5.39 -24.72 -25.90
C ILE A 38 6.92 -24.80 -25.89
N ASP A 39 7.51 -25.68 -26.71
CA ASP A 39 8.95 -25.87 -26.78
C ASP A 39 9.68 -24.67 -27.40
N ALA A 40 9.01 -23.93 -28.29
CA ALA A 40 9.53 -22.70 -28.87
C ALA A 40 9.52 -21.50 -27.90
N ILE A 41 8.73 -21.54 -26.83
CA ILE A 41 8.65 -20.44 -25.86
C ILE A 41 9.84 -20.50 -24.90
N PRO A 42 10.63 -19.43 -24.76
CA PRO A 42 11.77 -19.41 -23.85
C PRO A 42 11.30 -19.55 -22.39
N VAL A 43 12.05 -20.31 -21.60
CA VAL A 43 11.82 -20.40 -20.15
C VAL A 43 12.05 -19.04 -19.48
N PHE A 44 11.27 -18.76 -18.42
CA PHE A 44 11.32 -17.46 -17.72
C PHE A 44 12.73 -17.06 -17.26
N THR A 45 13.53 -18.01 -16.79
CA THR A 45 14.91 -17.78 -16.32
C THR A 45 15.81 -17.20 -17.40
N SER A 46 15.63 -17.59 -18.66
CA SER A 46 16.43 -17.11 -19.80
C SER A 46 16.17 -15.64 -20.15
N ILE A 47 14.95 -15.15 -19.89
CA ILE A 47 14.55 -13.78 -20.21
C ILE A 47 14.55 -12.86 -18.97
N LYS A 48 14.55 -13.42 -17.75
CA LYS A 48 14.39 -12.71 -16.47
C LYS A 48 15.28 -11.47 -16.41
N SER A 49 16.59 -11.64 -16.51
CA SER A 49 17.56 -10.54 -16.37
C SER A 49 17.38 -9.47 -17.45
N SER A 50 17.09 -9.87 -18.69
CA SER A 50 16.83 -8.92 -19.77
C SER A 50 15.54 -8.12 -19.56
N GLY A 51 14.48 -8.76 -19.08
CA GLY A 51 13.21 -8.12 -18.75
C GLY A 51 13.36 -7.09 -17.63
N TYR A 52 14.02 -7.45 -16.52
CA TYR A 52 14.27 -6.51 -15.43
C TYR A 52 15.15 -5.32 -15.84
N ARG A 53 16.23 -5.56 -16.60
CA ARG A 53 17.09 -4.47 -17.10
C ARG A 53 16.32 -3.49 -17.98
N LYS A 54 15.45 -3.99 -18.86
CA LYS A 54 14.64 -3.14 -19.74
C LYS A 54 13.58 -2.37 -18.96
N LYS A 55 12.95 -3.00 -17.95
CA LYS A 55 12.04 -2.30 -17.03
C LYS A 55 12.72 -1.20 -16.23
N MET A 56 13.91 -1.43 -15.72
CA MET A 56 14.65 -0.42 -14.96
C MET A 56 14.87 0.87 -15.76
N LYS A 57 15.01 0.78 -17.10
CA LYS A 57 15.14 1.96 -17.97
C LYS A 57 13.86 2.78 -18.12
N MET A 58 12.70 2.22 -17.76
CA MET A 58 11.39 2.89 -17.81
C MET A 58 10.98 3.45 -16.44
N ILE A 59 11.69 3.07 -15.37
CA ILE A 59 11.40 3.57 -14.02
C ILE A 59 12.04 4.97 -13.90
N PRO A 60 11.27 6.00 -13.52
CA PRO A 60 11.83 7.33 -13.31
C PRO A 60 12.89 7.30 -12.20
N PRO A 61 13.90 8.18 -12.25
CA PRO A 61 14.88 8.27 -11.18
C PRO A 61 14.20 8.60 -9.86
N LEU A 62 14.75 8.08 -8.75
CA LEU A 62 14.22 8.38 -7.42
C LEU A 62 14.31 9.89 -7.16
N PRO A 63 13.20 10.57 -6.83
CA PRO A 63 13.25 12.00 -6.56
C PRO A 63 14.12 12.30 -5.34
N SER A 64 14.75 13.47 -5.35
CA SER A 64 15.60 13.93 -4.25
C SER A 64 14.80 14.67 -3.18
N LYS A 65 13.67 15.28 -3.56
CA LYS A 65 12.75 16.04 -2.70
C LYS A 65 11.33 15.53 -2.87
N LEU A 66 10.50 15.75 -1.84
CA LEU A 66 9.09 15.39 -1.90
C LEU A 66 8.31 16.23 -2.91
N SER A 67 8.63 17.51 -3.11
CA SER A 67 7.98 18.34 -4.15
C SER A 67 8.09 17.72 -5.54
N ASP A 68 9.24 17.15 -5.88
CA ASP A 68 9.51 16.52 -7.18
C ASP A 68 8.77 15.18 -7.39
N LEU A 69 8.18 14.60 -6.34
CA LEU A 69 7.52 13.29 -6.41
C LEU A 69 6.14 13.40 -7.06
N THR A 70 6.05 13.23 -8.37
CA THR A 70 4.77 13.24 -9.08
C THR A 70 4.22 11.82 -9.26
N ILE A 71 2.94 11.61 -8.91
CA ILE A 71 2.26 10.30 -9.03
C ILE A 71 1.21 10.39 -10.15
N GLU A 72 1.59 9.91 -11.32
CA GLU A 72 0.78 10.00 -12.54
C GLU A 72 0.72 8.66 -13.30
N PHE A 73 -0.26 8.56 -14.21
CA PHE A 73 -0.42 7.44 -15.14
C PHE A 73 -0.43 6.07 -14.44
N ASP A 74 0.43 5.15 -14.89
CA ASP A 74 0.56 3.79 -14.38
C ASP A 74 0.95 3.73 -12.90
N TRP A 75 1.57 4.78 -12.35
CA TRP A 75 1.99 4.85 -10.93
C TRP A 75 0.86 5.26 -10.00
N ARG A 76 -0.23 5.79 -10.56
CA ARG A 76 -1.44 6.18 -9.84
C ARG A 76 -2.50 5.07 -9.82
N SER A 77 -2.35 4.04 -10.65
CA SER A 77 -3.38 3.04 -10.88
C SER A 77 -3.04 1.70 -10.24
N THR A 78 -4.06 0.97 -9.81
CA THR A 78 -3.94 -0.44 -9.44
C THR A 78 -3.64 -1.32 -10.66
N ASN A 79 -3.26 -2.58 -10.41
CA ASN A 79 -3.04 -3.57 -11.48
C ASN A 79 -4.25 -3.86 -12.38
N ASP A 80 -5.46 -3.50 -11.92
CA ASP A 80 -6.72 -3.61 -12.67
C ASP A 80 -7.24 -2.25 -13.15
N GLY A 81 -6.41 -1.21 -13.13
CA GLY A 81 -6.68 0.08 -13.77
C GLY A 81 -7.56 1.04 -12.97
N ARG A 82 -7.81 0.77 -11.68
CA ARG A 82 -8.54 1.68 -10.80
C ARG A 82 -7.61 2.76 -10.25
N ASP A 83 -8.12 3.98 -10.09
CA ASP A 83 -7.38 5.02 -9.40
C ASP A 83 -7.09 4.60 -7.95
N PHE A 84 -5.84 4.75 -7.52
CA PHE A 84 -5.35 4.38 -6.21
C PHE A 84 -4.82 5.57 -5.40
N LEU A 85 -4.96 6.80 -5.89
CA LEU A 85 -4.55 8.00 -5.16
C LEU A 85 -5.76 8.80 -4.67
N LEU A 86 -6.01 8.76 -3.36
CA LEU A 86 -7.08 9.53 -2.74
C LEU A 86 -6.71 11.01 -2.59
N GLY A 87 -5.44 11.34 -2.34
CA GLY A 87 -5.00 12.74 -2.25
C GLY A 87 -3.50 12.90 -2.11
N SER A 88 -2.99 14.03 -2.59
CA SER A 88 -1.60 14.44 -2.44
C SER A 88 -1.54 15.95 -2.30
N GLU A 89 -0.81 16.45 -1.31
CA GLU A 89 -0.49 17.89 -1.24
C GLU A 89 0.63 18.25 -2.24
N LEU A 90 0.85 19.55 -2.47
CA LEU A 90 1.80 20.07 -3.46
C LEU A 90 3.05 20.74 -2.84
N ASN A 91 3.32 20.53 -1.56
CA ASN A 91 4.41 21.19 -0.84
C ASN A 91 5.59 20.24 -0.52
N ASP A 92 6.70 20.79 -0.01
CA ASP A 92 7.92 20.03 0.34
C ASP A 92 7.74 19.07 1.53
N ASN A 93 6.63 19.17 2.26
CA ASN A 93 6.23 18.28 3.35
C ASN A 93 4.87 17.65 3.03
N LYS A 94 4.68 17.21 1.78
CA LYS A 94 3.38 16.68 1.36
C LYS A 94 3.08 15.33 2.00
N ILE A 95 1.82 15.17 2.39
CA ILE A 95 1.21 13.90 2.70
C ILE A 95 0.60 13.33 1.43
N ILE A 96 0.78 12.04 1.23
CA ILE A 96 0.21 11.29 0.12
C ILE A 96 -0.66 10.18 0.69
N ILE A 97 -1.90 10.09 0.23
CA ILE A 97 -2.87 9.12 0.69
C ILE A 97 -3.31 8.25 -0.48
N PHE A 98 -3.00 6.97 -0.37
CA PHE A 98 -3.40 5.95 -1.32
C PHE A 98 -4.60 5.14 -0.81
N GLY A 99 -5.42 4.70 -1.74
CA GLY A 99 -6.64 3.96 -1.53
C GLY A 99 -7.49 4.01 -2.79
N THR A 100 -8.32 2.99 -3.01
CA THR A 100 -9.34 3.06 -4.06
C THR A 100 -10.59 3.74 -3.53
N GLU A 101 -11.44 4.27 -4.41
CA GLU A 101 -12.77 4.76 -4.03
C GLU A 101 -13.57 3.70 -3.26
N GLY A 102 -13.54 2.44 -3.72
CA GLY A 102 -14.22 1.33 -3.03
C GLY A 102 -13.70 1.09 -1.61
N PHE A 103 -12.39 1.21 -1.40
CA PHE A 103 -11.80 1.13 -0.06
C PHE A 103 -12.16 2.33 0.80
N LEU A 104 -12.17 3.54 0.24
CA LEU A 104 -12.61 4.74 0.94
C LEU A 104 -14.07 4.63 1.38
N LYS A 105 -14.95 4.13 0.50
CA LYS A 105 -16.36 3.86 0.83
C LYS A 105 -16.49 2.85 1.97
N ARG A 106 -15.71 1.78 1.93
CA ARG A 106 -15.67 0.78 3.01
C ARG A 106 -15.15 1.37 4.32
N LEU A 107 -14.14 2.23 4.25
CA LEU A 107 -13.59 2.95 5.39
C LEU A 107 -14.65 3.87 6.03
N CYS A 108 -15.34 4.69 5.23
CA CYS A 108 -16.36 5.62 5.71
C CYS A 108 -17.59 4.92 6.32
N ASN A 109 -17.93 3.73 5.84
CA ASN A 109 -19.06 2.94 6.35
C ASN A 109 -18.70 2.07 7.56
N SER A 110 -17.43 2.05 7.99
CA SER A 110 -17.00 1.26 9.15
C SER A 110 -17.20 2.06 10.44
N GLU A 111 -17.79 1.42 11.46
CA GLU A 111 -17.95 2.06 12.76
C GLU A 111 -16.62 2.16 13.53
N ILE A 112 -15.76 1.14 13.37
CA ILE A 112 -14.46 1.04 14.03
C ILE A 112 -13.36 1.12 12.97
N ILE A 113 -12.39 2.00 13.20
CA ILE A 113 -11.19 2.14 12.36
C ILE A 113 -9.98 1.74 13.17
N PHE A 114 -9.21 0.80 12.63
CA PHE A 114 -7.96 0.35 13.23
C PHE A 114 -6.81 1.06 12.54
N MET A 115 -5.84 1.48 13.32
CA MET A 115 -4.86 2.46 12.90
C MET A 115 -3.48 2.04 13.39
N ASP A 116 -2.56 1.82 12.45
CA ASP A 116 -1.20 1.38 12.75
C ASP A 116 -0.17 2.16 11.94
N GLY A 117 0.87 2.65 12.64
CA GLY A 117 1.96 3.42 12.07
C GLY A 117 3.28 2.64 12.08
N THR A 118 4.00 2.63 10.95
CA THR A 118 5.33 2.03 10.85
C THR A 118 6.36 3.01 10.27
N PHE A 119 7.50 3.13 10.96
CA PHE A 119 8.66 3.89 10.50
C PHE A 119 9.62 3.03 9.68
N LYS A 120 9.73 1.73 9.99
CA LYS A 120 10.72 0.83 9.38
C LYS A 120 10.50 0.60 7.89
N SER A 121 9.25 0.68 7.45
CA SER A 121 8.84 0.42 6.06
C SER A 121 8.68 1.70 5.23
N ALA A 122 8.90 2.87 5.82
CA ALA A 122 8.73 4.15 5.12
C ALA A 122 9.78 4.31 4.01
N PRO A 123 9.40 4.72 2.79
CA PRO A 123 10.35 5.07 1.73
C PRO A 123 11.22 6.23 2.19
N LYS A 124 12.43 6.34 1.64
CA LYS A 124 13.46 7.31 2.06
C LYS A 124 13.00 8.77 2.21
N LEU A 125 12.00 9.20 1.43
CA LEU A 125 11.47 10.57 1.47
C LEU A 125 10.35 10.78 2.50
N PHE A 126 9.88 9.72 3.15
CA PHE A 126 8.86 9.75 4.20
C PHE A 126 9.44 9.20 5.50
N LEU A 127 8.93 9.69 6.63
CA LEU A 127 9.35 9.23 7.95
C LEU A 127 8.45 8.13 8.48
N GLN A 128 7.16 8.13 8.12
CA GLN A 128 6.20 7.17 8.62
C GLN A 128 5.17 6.80 7.54
N ILE A 129 4.76 5.54 7.51
CA ILE A 129 3.55 5.10 6.85
C ILE A 129 2.51 4.83 7.92
N TYR A 130 1.33 5.40 7.75
CA TYR A 130 0.16 5.11 8.57
C TYR A 130 -0.87 4.34 7.74
N THR A 131 -1.46 3.30 8.31
CA THR A 131 -2.45 2.48 7.63
C THR A 131 -3.76 2.47 8.41
N LEU A 132 -4.86 2.65 7.70
CA LEU A 132 -6.21 2.60 8.26
C LEU A 132 -6.89 1.33 7.75
N HIS A 133 -7.40 0.53 8.69
CA HIS A 133 -7.97 -0.78 8.42
C HIS A 133 -9.41 -0.87 8.91
N CYS A 134 -10.17 -1.75 8.26
CA CYS A 134 -11.50 -2.15 8.68
C CYS A 134 -11.62 -3.67 8.65
N PHE A 135 -12.58 -4.23 9.39
CA PHE A 135 -12.95 -5.63 9.25
C PHE A 135 -13.84 -5.85 8.02
N VAL A 136 -13.43 -6.82 7.19
CA VAL A 136 -14.18 -7.31 6.04
C VAL A 136 -14.29 -8.81 6.13
N MET A 137 -15.51 -9.30 6.33
CA MET A 137 -15.80 -10.74 6.44
C MET A 137 -14.88 -11.46 7.44
N GLY A 138 -14.71 -10.88 8.63
CA GLY A 138 -13.87 -11.44 9.70
C GLY A 138 -12.37 -11.23 9.55
N VAL A 139 -11.90 -10.60 8.48
CA VAL A 139 -10.47 -10.30 8.26
C VAL A 139 -10.22 -8.81 8.34
N MET A 140 -9.14 -8.41 9.02
CA MET A 140 -8.68 -7.02 9.04
C MET A 140 -7.97 -6.69 7.72
N VAL A 141 -8.46 -5.67 7.01
CA VAL A 141 -7.94 -5.30 5.69
C VAL A 141 -7.55 -3.83 5.68
N PRO A 142 -6.34 -3.48 5.21
CA PRO A 142 -5.95 -2.09 5.01
C PRO A 142 -6.76 -1.46 3.88
N MET A 143 -7.42 -0.35 4.17
CA MET A 143 -8.23 0.40 3.22
C MET A 143 -7.47 1.60 2.66
N VAL A 144 -6.71 2.28 3.52
CA VAL A 144 -6.00 3.52 3.19
C VAL A 144 -4.58 3.48 3.72
N TYR A 145 -3.64 3.98 2.92
CA TYR A 145 -2.23 4.10 3.24
C TYR A 145 -1.82 5.57 3.15
N ALA A 146 -1.40 6.15 4.25
CA ALA A 146 -0.94 7.52 4.33
C ALA A 146 0.57 7.58 4.54
N PHE A 147 1.26 8.36 3.71
CA PHE A 147 2.71 8.56 3.75
C PHE A 147 2.99 9.95 4.32
N LEU A 148 3.66 10.00 5.48
CA LEU A 148 3.89 11.21 6.25
C LEU A 148 5.37 11.62 6.20
N PRO A 149 5.67 12.91 5.96
CA PRO A 149 7.03 13.39 5.62
C PRO A 149 7.96 13.60 6.81
N ASN A 150 7.41 13.82 8.01
CA ASN A 150 8.12 14.25 9.22
C ASN A 150 7.71 13.39 10.42
N LYS A 151 8.20 13.73 11.61
CA LYS A 151 7.84 13.01 12.84
C LYS A 151 6.34 13.08 13.10
N SER A 152 5.88 12.04 13.77
CA SER A 152 4.52 11.89 14.25
C SER A 152 4.12 13.04 15.19
N THR A 153 3.42 14.02 14.63
CA THR A 153 2.88 15.16 15.37
C THR A 153 1.40 15.27 15.09
N ASN A 154 0.66 15.85 16.04
CA ASN A 154 -0.77 16.14 15.89
C ASN A 154 -1.07 16.84 14.55
N THR A 155 -0.26 17.83 14.17
CA THR A 155 -0.45 18.58 12.91
C THR A 155 -0.47 17.69 11.67
N ASN A 156 0.41 16.69 11.58
CA ASN A 156 0.43 15.81 10.41
C ASN A 156 -0.72 14.81 10.39
N TYR A 157 -1.11 14.31 11.56
CA TYR A 157 -2.27 13.44 11.66
C TYR A 157 -3.58 14.17 11.35
N THR A 158 -3.71 15.41 11.81
CA THR A 158 -4.83 16.29 11.44
C THR A 158 -4.85 16.57 9.94
N ARG A 159 -3.69 16.87 9.32
CA ARG A 159 -3.59 17.03 7.86
C ARG A 159 -3.97 15.74 7.11
N MET A 160 -3.51 14.58 7.57
CA MET A 160 -3.89 13.28 7.03
C MET A 160 -5.41 13.08 7.08
N PHE A 161 -6.04 13.32 8.24
CA PHE A 161 -7.49 13.19 8.38
C PHE A 161 -8.25 14.17 7.48
N ASN A 162 -7.77 15.40 7.33
CA ASN A 162 -8.38 16.37 6.43
C ASN A 162 -8.36 15.87 4.97
N ILE A 163 -7.21 15.36 4.49
CA ILE A 163 -7.14 14.80 3.13
C ILE A 163 -8.12 13.63 2.95
N ILE A 164 -8.26 12.75 3.94
CA ILE A 164 -9.22 11.63 3.90
C ILE A 164 -10.67 12.15 3.87
N LYS A 165 -10.99 13.15 4.71
CA LYS A 165 -12.32 13.76 4.75
C LYS A 165 -12.67 14.45 3.43
N GLU A 166 -11.73 15.20 2.84
CA GLU A 166 -11.92 15.81 1.52
C GLU A 166 -12.09 14.76 0.43
N ALA A 167 -11.35 13.64 0.50
CA ALA A 167 -11.57 12.52 -0.41
C ALA A 167 -12.95 11.89 -0.24
N ALA A 168 -13.43 11.73 1.00
CA ALA A 168 -14.76 11.22 1.28
C ALA A 168 -15.84 12.17 0.75
N LEU A 169 -15.70 13.47 1.01
CA LEU A 169 -16.65 14.49 0.58
C LEU A 169 -16.79 14.55 -0.94
N ARG A 170 -15.67 14.45 -1.68
CA ARG A 170 -15.68 14.38 -3.16
C ARG A 170 -16.42 13.16 -3.72
N ASN A 171 -16.69 12.14 -2.90
CA ASN A 171 -17.42 10.94 -3.27
C ASN A 171 -18.80 10.87 -2.58
N ASP A 172 -19.33 12.00 -2.10
CA ASP A 172 -20.60 12.11 -1.36
C ASP A 172 -20.65 11.23 -0.11
N LEU A 173 -19.50 11.04 0.55
CA LEU A 173 -19.35 10.28 1.78
C LEU A 173 -18.92 11.21 2.94
N ALA A 174 -19.16 10.74 4.17
CA ALA A 174 -18.64 11.37 5.37
C ALA A 174 -17.74 10.40 6.12
N PHE A 175 -16.45 10.74 6.25
CA PHE A 175 -15.54 10.00 7.12
C PHE A 175 -15.77 10.41 8.58
N LYS A 176 -16.64 9.69 9.28
CA LYS A 176 -17.06 9.95 10.67
C LYS A 176 -17.17 8.65 11.48
N PRO A 177 -16.04 7.95 11.73
CA PRO A 177 -16.07 6.72 12.51
C PRO A 177 -16.46 6.99 13.97
N LYS A 178 -17.06 5.98 14.62
CA LYS A 178 -17.48 6.07 16.04
C LYS A 178 -16.33 5.78 16.98
N THR A 179 -15.47 4.84 16.60
CA THR A 179 -14.37 4.34 17.43
C THR A 179 -13.09 4.26 16.61
N PHE A 180 -11.99 4.75 17.19
CA PHE A 180 -10.65 4.51 16.70
C PHE A 180 -9.94 3.52 17.62
N GLN A 181 -9.23 2.57 17.01
CA GLN A 181 -8.34 1.67 17.73
C GLN A 181 -6.91 1.87 17.25
N ILE A 182 -6.10 2.51 18.08
CA ILE A 182 -4.78 3.05 17.73
C ILE A 182 -3.71 2.56 18.72
N ASP A 183 -2.44 2.67 18.35
CA ASP A 183 -1.38 2.78 19.33
C ASP A 183 -1.50 4.13 20.07
N PHE A 184 -1.25 4.17 21.38
CA PHE A 184 -1.49 5.36 22.23
C PHE A 184 -0.46 6.48 22.01
N GLU A 185 -0.07 6.73 20.76
CA GLU A 185 0.74 7.86 20.42
C GLU A 185 -0.04 9.16 20.71
N ILE A 186 0.51 9.99 21.61
CA ILE A 186 -0.16 11.20 22.09
C ILE A 186 -0.56 12.11 20.92
N GLY A 187 0.30 12.25 19.90
CA GLY A 187 0.00 13.05 18.72
C GLY A 187 -1.27 12.59 18.00
N MET A 188 -1.50 11.29 17.89
CA MET A 188 -2.67 10.71 17.22
C MET A 188 -3.94 10.88 18.06
N VAL A 189 -3.84 10.66 19.38
CA VAL A 189 -4.97 10.86 20.31
C VAL A 189 -5.50 12.29 20.22
N VAL A 190 -4.59 13.27 20.25
CA VAL A 190 -4.97 14.69 20.14
C VAL A 190 -5.56 14.99 18.75
N ALA A 191 -4.95 14.49 17.68
CA ALA A 191 -5.46 14.69 16.33
C ALA A 191 -6.87 14.14 16.10
N ILE A 192 -7.18 12.97 16.68
CA ILE A 192 -8.53 12.40 16.63
C ILE A 192 -9.51 13.30 17.38
N SER A 193 -9.14 13.75 18.57
CA SER A 193 -9.98 14.63 19.38
C SER A 193 -10.27 15.95 18.66
N ASP A 194 -9.26 16.56 18.06
CA ASP A 194 -9.38 17.81 17.29
C ASP A 194 -10.20 17.60 16.01
N SER A 195 -10.04 16.47 15.34
CA SER A 195 -10.65 16.19 14.04
C SER A 195 -12.09 15.68 14.14
N PHE A 196 -12.43 14.88 15.15
CA PHE A 196 -13.71 14.16 15.24
C PHE A 196 -14.51 14.51 16.50
N GLY A 197 -13.92 15.28 17.42
CA GLY A 197 -14.53 15.72 18.68
C GLY A 197 -14.23 14.79 19.85
N TYR A 198 -14.25 15.36 21.06
CA TYR A 198 -13.89 14.69 22.32
C TYR A 198 -14.76 13.49 22.70
N ASN A 199 -15.96 13.35 22.12
CA ASN A 199 -16.85 12.22 22.37
C ASN A 199 -16.50 10.98 21.52
N THR A 200 -15.52 11.08 20.62
CA THR A 200 -15.08 9.95 19.79
C THR A 200 -14.36 8.93 20.67
N GLU A 201 -14.74 7.66 20.57
CA GLU A 201 -14.16 6.62 21.41
C GLU A 201 -12.76 6.23 20.89
N ILE A 202 -11.75 6.28 21.76
CA ILE A 202 -10.39 5.86 21.44
C ILE A 202 -10.03 4.64 22.29
N LYS A 203 -9.71 3.53 21.64
CA LYS A 203 -9.30 2.27 22.25
C LYS A 203 -7.86 1.94 21.89
N GLY A 204 -7.20 1.18 22.76
CA GLY A 204 -5.86 0.66 22.49
C GLY A 204 -5.87 -0.47 21.47
N LEU A 205 -4.96 -0.45 20.51
CA LEU A 205 -4.76 -1.51 19.53
C LEU A 205 -4.02 -2.70 20.15
N LEU A 206 -4.70 -3.85 20.25
CA LEU A 206 -4.12 -5.09 20.81
C LEU A 206 -3.08 -5.73 19.87
N PHE A 207 -3.03 -5.33 18.59
CA PHE A 207 -2.11 -5.89 17.60
C PHE A 207 -0.65 -5.44 17.81
N SER A 208 -0.43 -4.16 18.18
CA SER A 208 0.89 -3.67 18.62
C SER A 208 1.33 -4.41 19.89
N PHE A 209 0.38 -4.71 20.78
CA PHE A 209 0.62 -5.53 21.97
C PHE A 209 1.07 -6.96 21.60
N TRP A 210 0.42 -7.62 20.62
CA TRP A 210 0.79 -8.97 20.18
C TRP A 210 2.16 -9.01 19.48
N THR A 211 2.48 -7.99 18.67
CA THR A 211 3.77 -7.88 17.98
C THR A 211 4.92 -7.60 18.96
N ILE A 212 4.70 -6.76 19.97
CA ILE A 212 5.68 -6.48 21.03
C ILE A 212 5.85 -7.69 21.95
N HIS A 213 4.75 -8.36 22.33
CA HIS A 213 4.78 -9.50 23.24
C HIS A 213 5.40 -10.74 22.58
N MET A 214 5.16 -10.99 21.28
CA MET A 214 5.85 -12.04 20.54
C MET A 214 7.35 -11.74 20.34
N ALA A 215 7.74 -10.48 20.16
CA ALA A 215 9.14 -10.08 20.04
C ALA A 215 9.91 -10.18 21.37
N SER A 216 9.23 -10.04 22.51
CA SER A 216 9.83 -10.24 23.84
C SER A 216 9.78 -11.71 24.29
N SER A 217 8.74 -12.46 23.96
CA SER A 217 8.62 -13.89 24.29
C SER A 217 9.55 -14.78 23.45
N THR A 218 9.95 -14.34 22.25
CA THR A 218 10.97 -15.04 21.46
C THR A 218 12.40 -14.87 22.01
N LYS A 219 12.67 -13.85 22.84
CA LYS A 219 13.95 -13.72 23.55
C LYS A 219 14.04 -14.57 24.82
N SER A 220 12.91 -14.86 25.48
CA SER A 220 12.90 -15.75 26.65
C SER A 220 12.83 -17.24 26.26
N TRP A 221 12.33 -17.58 25.08
CA TRP A 221 12.27 -18.96 24.59
C TRP A 221 13.62 -19.54 24.12
N THR A 222 14.62 -18.69 23.80
CA THR A 222 15.93 -19.17 23.34
C THR A 222 16.90 -19.54 24.46
N TYR A 223 16.53 -19.37 25.74
CA TYR A 223 17.45 -19.63 26.87
C TYR A 223 17.18 -20.89 27.69
N ASN A 224 16.06 -21.60 27.48
CA ASN A 224 15.67 -22.69 28.41
C ASN A 224 15.30 -24.04 27.78
N ASN A 225 15.52 -24.30 26.49
CA ASN A 225 15.15 -25.60 25.89
C ASN A 225 16.16 -26.16 24.87
N PHE A 226 17.46 -26.10 25.19
CA PHE A 226 18.47 -26.97 24.55
C PHE A 226 19.53 -27.39 25.58
N LEU A 227 19.12 -28.23 26.53
CA LEU A 227 19.99 -29.18 27.21
C LEU A 227 19.25 -30.52 27.18
N PHE A 228 19.56 -31.33 26.16
CA PHE A 228 19.78 -32.77 26.14
C PHE A 228 20.04 -33.19 24.70
#